data_AF-A0A529PDA5-F1
#
_entry.id   AF-A0A529PDA5-F1
#
_cell.length_a   1.000
_cell.length_b   1.000
_cell.length_c   1.000
_cell.angle_alpha   90.00
_cell.angle_beta   90.00
_cell.angle_gamma   90.00
#
_symmetry.space_group_name_H-M   'P 1'
#
loop_
_entity.id
_entity.type
_entity.pdbx_description
1 polymer ?
#
loop_
_entity_poly.entity_id
_entity_poly.type
_entity_poly.pdbx_seq_one_letter_code
_entity_poly.pdbx_strand_id
1 'polypeptide(L)'
;ADRAKTHFKLPVSLVIPQEGAVAWLDAFSIPAGSKNVEGAEAFINYMIDPKFYVEWVTKVGAPVSANTKAVEALPEDAFNRKVMGDPDVAKRIQFQAPVTDEQREKYLALWQELKVNVK
;
A
#
# COMPACT_ATOMS: atom_id res chain seq x y z
N ALA A 1 -10.06 4.33 0.79
CA ALA A 1 -11.51 4.56 0.58
C ALA A 1 -12.22 5.03 1.85
N ASP A 2 -11.88 4.50 3.02
CA ASP A 2 -12.53 4.87 4.29
C ASP A 2 -12.61 6.38 4.53
N ARG A 3 -11.53 7.14 4.28
CA ARG A 3 -11.53 8.61 4.38
C ARG A 3 -12.58 9.29 3.49
N ALA A 4 -12.80 8.79 2.26
CA ALA A 4 -13.80 9.35 1.36
C ALA A 4 -15.22 9.25 1.96
N LYS A 5 -15.52 8.13 2.61
CA LYS A 5 -16.80 7.89 3.28
C LYS A 5 -16.90 8.61 4.64
N THR A 6 -15.86 8.54 5.48
CA THR A 6 -15.91 9.04 6.85
C THR A 6 -15.74 10.55 6.94
N HIS A 7 -14.80 11.12 6.17
CA HIS A 7 -14.46 12.53 6.22
C HIS A 7 -15.24 13.36 5.19
N PHE A 8 -15.24 12.94 3.92
CA PHE A 8 -15.87 13.69 2.83
C PHE A 8 -17.33 13.32 2.57
N LYS A 9 -17.86 12.30 3.24
CA LYS A 9 -19.25 11.80 3.08
C LYS A 9 -19.61 11.40 1.64
N LEU A 10 -18.63 10.93 0.88
CA LEU A 10 -18.82 10.48 -0.50
C LEU A 10 -19.15 8.98 -0.55
N PRO A 11 -20.00 8.52 -1.50
CA PRO A 11 -20.38 7.12 -1.65
C PRO A 11 -19.30 6.33 -2.42
N VAL A 12 -18.05 6.34 -1.93
CA VAL A 12 -16.90 5.69 -2.58
C VAL A 12 -16.41 4.51 -1.73
N SER A 13 -16.20 3.36 -2.38
CA SER A 13 -15.66 2.15 -1.77
C SER A 13 -14.47 1.60 -2.57
N LEU A 14 -13.55 0.93 -1.88
CA LEU A 14 -12.50 0.12 -2.51
C LEU A 14 -12.94 -1.34 -2.51
N VAL A 15 -12.74 -2.01 -3.63
CA VAL A 15 -13.07 -3.43 -3.81
C VAL A 15 -11.87 -4.14 -4.41
N ILE A 16 -11.69 -5.41 -4.04
CA ILE A 16 -10.69 -6.29 -4.64
C ILE A 16 -11.46 -7.19 -5.63
N PRO A 17 -11.20 -7.14 -6.95
CA PRO A 17 -11.90 -7.92 -7.96
C PRO A 17 -11.79 -9.44 -7.75
N GLN A 18 -12.83 -10.19 -8.13
CA GLN A 18 -12.90 -11.65 -7.87
C GLN A 18 -11.76 -12.42 -8.56
N GLU A 19 -11.33 -11.94 -9.72
CA GLU A 19 -10.23 -12.46 -10.53
C GLU A 19 -8.85 -12.24 -9.88
N GLY A 20 -8.77 -11.35 -8.89
CA GLY A 20 -7.55 -10.98 -8.21
C GLY A 20 -7.17 -9.52 -8.41
N ALA A 21 -6.06 -9.12 -7.80
CA ALA A 21 -5.50 -7.78 -7.93
C ALA A 21 -3.98 -7.82 -7.82
N VAL A 22 -3.34 -6.79 -8.37
CA VAL A 22 -1.91 -6.54 -8.14
C VAL A 22 -1.75 -6.03 -6.70
N ALA A 23 -0.85 -6.66 -5.95
CA ALA A 23 -0.36 -6.18 -4.67
C ALA A 23 1.05 -5.59 -4.83
N TRP A 24 1.37 -4.63 -3.98
CA TRP A 24 2.68 -3.99 -3.91
C TRP A 24 3.07 -3.78 -2.45
N LEU A 25 4.38 -3.64 -2.20
CA LEU A 25 4.94 -3.34 -0.89
C LEU A 25 5.85 -2.13 -1.02
N ASP A 26 5.50 -1.06 -0.33
CA ASP A 26 6.39 0.07 -0.11
C ASP A 26 7.15 -0.14 1.21
N ALA A 27 8.46 0.07 1.19
CA ALA A 27 9.31 -0.11 2.36
C ALA A 27 10.26 1.08 2.54
N PHE A 28 10.60 1.38 3.79
CA PHE A 28 11.67 2.32 4.10
C PHE A 28 13.03 1.66 3.88
N SER A 29 13.98 2.43 3.35
CA SER A 29 15.37 2.01 3.16
C SER A 29 16.30 3.17 3.50
N ILE A 30 17.46 2.88 4.09
CA ILE A 30 18.50 3.87 4.38
C ILE A 30 19.56 3.75 3.27
N PRO A 31 19.76 4.77 2.42
CA PRO A 31 20.81 4.75 1.41
C PRO A 31 22.20 4.59 2.05
N ALA A 32 23.09 3.84 1.39
CA ALA A 32 24.45 3.59 1.90
C ALA A 32 25.28 4.87 2.11
N GLY A 33 24.95 5.96 1.41
CA GLY A 33 25.62 7.26 1.53
C GLY A 33 25.10 8.17 2.64
N SER A 34 24.06 7.75 3.39
CA SER A 34 23.41 8.56 4.41
C SER A 34 24.38 8.99 5.52
N LYS A 35 24.32 10.27 5.89
CA LYS A 35 25.18 10.87 6.93
C LYS A 35 24.53 10.92 8.32
N ASN A 36 23.21 10.75 8.38
CA ASN A 36 22.45 10.72 9.62
C ASN A 36 21.64 9.42 9.71
N VAL A 37 22.34 8.32 10.00
CA VAL A 37 21.71 6.99 10.10
C VAL A 37 20.81 6.91 11.34
N GLU A 38 21.27 7.41 12.47
CA GLU A 38 20.50 7.42 13.73
C GLU A 38 19.15 8.13 13.58
N GLY A 39 19.13 9.31 12.95
CA GLY A 39 17.88 10.02 12.68
C GLY A 39 16.95 9.29 11.71
N ALA A 40 17.51 8.59 10.71
CA ALA A 40 16.72 7.77 9.79
C ALA A 40 16.09 6.57 10.50
N GLU A 41 16.84 5.88 11.37
CA GLU A 41 16.32 4.79 12.19
C GLU A 41 15.24 5.28 13.16
N ALA A 42 15.46 6.42 13.83
CA ALA A 42 14.47 7.03 14.70
C ALA A 42 13.17 7.37 13.95
N PHE A 43 13.28 7.90 12.72
CA PHE A 43 12.12 8.17 11.87
C PHE A 43 11.39 6.88 11.46
N ILE A 44 12.11 5.85 11.03
CA ILE A 44 11.51 4.56 10.67
C ILE A 44 10.76 3.97 11.88
N ASN A 45 11.38 3.98 13.07
CA ASN A 45 10.75 3.53 14.31
C ASN A 45 9.46 4.29 14.62
N TYR A 46 9.46 5.61 14.45
CA TYR A 46 8.25 6.42 14.61
C TYR A 46 7.16 6.05 13.61
N MET A 47 7.51 5.86 12.33
CA MET A 47 6.57 5.54 11.27
C MET A 47 5.91 4.16 11.44
N ILE A 48 6.61 3.20 12.04
CA ILE A 48 6.08 1.83 12.28
C ILE A 48 5.41 1.66 13.65
N ASP A 49 5.41 2.70 14.49
CA ASP A 49 4.75 2.68 15.79
C ASP A 49 3.23 2.51 15.62
N PRO A 50 2.59 1.58 16.36
CA PRO A 50 1.15 1.34 16.26
C PRO A 50 0.28 2.58 16.52
N LYS A 51 0.65 3.45 17.46
CA LYS A 51 -0.14 4.65 17.78
C LYS A 51 -0.09 5.63 16.62
N PHE A 52 1.11 5.85 16.07
CA PHE A 52 1.26 6.70 14.90
C PHE A 52 0.46 6.15 13.71
N TYR A 53 0.56 4.84 13.44
CA TYR A 53 -0.18 4.22 12.34
C TYR A 53 -1.70 4.40 12.46
N VAL A 54 -2.26 4.13 13.64
CA VAL A 54 -3.72 4.27 13.90
C VAL A 54 -4.17 5.71 13.67
N GLU A 55 -3.38 6.70 14.11
CA GLU A 55 -3.67 8.11 13.83
C GLU A 55 -3.61 8.40 12.33
N TRP A 56 -2.56 7.95 11.66
CA TRP A 56 -2.31 8.23 10.24
C TRP A 56 -3.42 7.66 9.35
N VAL A 57 -3.81 6.40 9.56
CA VAL A 57 -4.88 5.76 8.79
C VAL A 57 -6.23 6.42 9.01
N THR A 58 -6.50 6.90 10.23
CA THR A 58 -7.77 7.53 10.58
C THR A 58 -7.89 8.95 10.03
N LYS A 59 -6.82 9.75 10.12
CA LYS A 59 -6.84 11.17 9.73
C LYS A 59 -6.54 11.40 8.26
N VAL A 60 -5.59 10.65 7.70
CA VAL A 60 -5.05 10.89 6.36
C VAL A 60 -5.37 9.76 5.38
N GLY A 61 -5.61 8.53 5.85
CA GLY A 61 -5.87 7.38 4.98
C GLY A 61 -4.56 6.77 4.48
N ALA A 62 -3.95 5.95 5.34
CA ALA A 62 -2.67 5.29 5.11
C ALA A 62 -2.83 3.96 4.36
N PRO A 63 -1.78 3.49 3.66
CA PRO A 63 -1.68 2.10 3.21
C PRO A 63 -1.82 1.13 4.38
N VAL A 64 -2.07 -0.14 4.09
CA VAL A 64 -2.10 -1.13 5.15
C VAL A 64 -0.70 -1.39 5.72
N SER A 65 -0.58 -1.42 7.04
CA SER A 65 0.70 -1.67 7.71
C SER A 65 1.07 -3.15 7.65
N ALA A 66 2.37 -3.44 7.49
CA ALA A 66 2.93 -4.77 7.70
C ALA A 66 3.09 -5.14 9.19
N ASN A 67 2.94 -4.17 10.10
CA ASN A 67 2.97 -4.41 11.55
C ASN A 67 1.61 -4.93 12.03
N THR A 68 1.51 -6.23 12.32
CA THR A 68 0.26 -6.88 12.74
C THR A 68 -0.35 -6.24 13.97
N LYS A 69 0.45 -5.81 14.95
CA LYS A 69 -0.04 -5.11 16.15
C LYS A 69 -0.75 -3.80 15.82
N ALA A 70 -0.25 -3.08 14.81
CA ALA A 70 -0.86 -1.83 14.36
C ALA A 70 -2.18 -2.08 13.62
N VAL A 71 -2.26 -3.17 12.85
CA VAL A 71 -3.50 -3.60 12.18
C VAL A 71 -4.55 -4.09 13.18
N GLU A 72 -4.15 -4.86 14.18
CA GLU A 72 -5.02 -5.36 15.27
C GLU A 72 -5.60 -4.23 16.14
N ALA A 73 -4.90 -3.10 16.24
CA ALA A 73 -5.37 -1.91 16.96
C ALA A 73 -6.49 -1.13 16.23
N LEU A 74 -6.77 -1.45 14.96
CA LEU A 74 -7.88 -0.83 14.22
C LEU A 74 -9.23 -1.44 14.61
N PRO A 75 -10.35 -0.72 14.44
CA PRO A 75 -11.70 -1.29 14.55
C PRO A 75 -11.86 -2.55 13.69
N GLU A 76 -12.63 -3.53 14.17
CA GLU A 76 -12.85 -4.82 13.47
C GLU A 76 -13.44 -4.65 12.07
N ASP A 77 -14.20 -3.58 11.86
CA ASP A 77 -14.83 -3.29 10.58
C ASP A 77 -13.98 -2.46 9.61
N ALA A 78 -12.80 -1.98 10.05
CA ALA A 78 -11.89 -1.18 9.25
C ALA A 78 -11.39 -1.96 8.02
N PHE A 79 -11.36 -1.30 6.85
CA PHE A 79 -10.99 -1.94 5.60
C PHE A 79 -9.60 -2.59 5.67
N ASN A 80 -8.61 -1.87 6.19
CA ASN A 80 -7.23 -2.34 6.29
C ASN A 80 -7.10 -3.60 7.18
N ARG A 81 -7.92 -3.70 8.25
CA ARG A 81 -7.94 -4.89 9.13
C ARG A 81 -8.61 -6.08 8.44
N LYS A 82 -9.73 -5.84 7.75
CA LYS A 82 -10.44 -6.87 6.99
C LYS A 82 -9.61 -7.43 5.83
N VAL A 83 -8.93 -6.56 5.08
CA VAL A 83 -8.20 -6.98 3.87
C VAL A 83 -6.94 -7.78 4.19
N MET A 84 -6.11 -7.33 5.14
CA MET A 84 -4.91 -8.09 5.51
C MET A 84 -5.22 -9.34 6.33
N GLY A 85 -6.37 -9.36 7.01
CA GLY A 85 -6.81 -10.50 7.81
C GLY A 85 -7.54 -11.58 7.02
N ASP A 86 -7.85 -11.37 5.74
CA ASP A 86 -8.66 -12.27 4.92
C ASP A 86 -7.77 -13.23 4.09
N PRO A 87 -7.72 -14.53 4.42
CA PRO A 87 -6.94 -15.51 3.67
C PRO A 87 -7.41 -15.69 2.22
N ASP A 88 -8.68 -15.43 1.92
CA ASP A 88 -9.22 -15.56 0.57
C ASP A 88 -8.85 -14.36 -0.30
N VAL A 89 -8.65 -13.18 0.30
CA VAL A 89 -7.96 -12.07 -0.36
C VAL A 89 -6.50 -12.43 -0.65
N ALA A 90 -5.77 -12.96 0.35
CA ALA A 90 -4.36 -13.28 0.19
C ALA A 90 -4.10 -14.30 -0.94
N LYS A 91 -5.00 -15.27 -1.16
CA LYS A 91 -4.87 -16.29 -2.23
C LYS A 91 -4.99 -15.74 -3.65
N ARG A 92 -5.66 -14.60 -3.85
CA ARG A 92 -5.99 -14.06 -5.19
C ARG A 92 -5.23 -12.80 -5.56
N ILE A 93 -4.48 -12.21 -4.63
CA ILE A 93 -3.60 -11.09 -4.94
C ILE A 93 -2.23 -11.59 -5.41
N GLN A 94 -1.58 -10.82 -6.28
CA GLN A 94 -0.29 -11.16 -6.87
C GLN A 94 0.69 -10.00 -6.69
N PHE A 95 1.84 -10.27 -6.06
CA PHE A 95 2.92 -9.29 -5.98
C PHE A 95 3.68 -9.23 -7.29
N GLN A 96 4.07 -8.02 -7.72
CA GLN A 96 4.88 -7.86 -8.92
C GLN A 96 6.27 -8.48 -8.71
N ALA A 97 6.63 -9.44 -9.55
CA ALA A 97 7.97 -9.99 -9.58
C ALA A 97 8.94 -9.02 -10.26
N PRO A 98 10.25 -9.09 -9.94
CA PRO A 98 11.27 -8.40 -10.72
C PRO A 98 11.17 -8.82 -12.20
N VAL A 99 11.23 -7.81 -13.08
CA VAL A 99 11.26 -8.01 -14.53
C VAL A 99 12.64 -7.72 -15.07
N THR A 100 13.04 -8.43 -16.12
CA THR A 100 14.28 -8.15 -16.87
C THR A 100 14.20 -6.79 -17.55
N ASP A 101 15.36 -6.23 -17.90
CA ASP A 101 15.44 -4.96 -18.63
C ASP A 101 14.71 -5.05 -19.98
N GLU A 102 14.88 -6.16 -20.71
CA GLU A 102 14.18 -6.42 -21.97
C GLU A 102 12.65 -6.42 -21.81
N GLN A 103 12.13 -7.09 -20.77
CA GLN A 103 10.69 -7.09 -20.48
C GLN A 103 10.19 -5.68 -20.12
N ARG A 104 10.98 -4.93 -19.35
CA ARG A 104 10.64 -3.56 -18.96
C ARG A 104 10.54 -2.62 -20.17
N GLU A 105 11.49 -2.71 -21.09
CA GLU A 105 11.50 -1.93 -22.33
C GLU A 105 10.26 -2.25 -23.19
N LYS A 106 9.92 -3.54 -23.34
CA LYS A 106 8.70 -3.96 -24.05
C LYS A 106 7.44 -3.40 -23.40
N TYR A 107 7.31 -3.50 -22.07
CA TYR A 107 6.17 -2.94 -21.34
C TYR A 107 6.06 -1.42 -21.53
N LEU A 108 7.19 -0.71 -21.49
CA LEU A 108 7.22 0.73 -21.67
C LEU A 108 6.77 1.13 -23.08
N ALA A 109 7.26 0.44 -24.12
CA ALA A 109 6.85 0.71 -25.51
C ALA A 109 5.35 0.51 -25.70
N LEU A 110 4.80 -0.62 -25.23
CA LEU A 110 3.36 -0.92 -25.31
C LEU A 110 2.52 0.12 -24.55
N TRP A 111 2.97 0.53 -23.35
CA TRP A 111 2.27 1.54 -22.57
C TRP A 111 2.28 2.92 -23.24
N GLN A 112 3.39 3.29 -23.89
CA GLN A 112 3.49 4.54 -24.65
C GLN A 112 2.56 4.52 -25.87
N GLU A 113 2.57 3.43 -26.63
CA GLU A 113 1.68 3.23 -27.78
C GLU A 113 0.21 3.34 -27.36
N LEU A 114 -0.18 2.64 -26.30
CA LEU A 114 -1.55 2.70 -25.77
C LEU A 114 -1.94 4.14 -25.47
N LYS A 115 -1.14 4.88 -24.69
CA LYS A 115 -1.45 6.27 -24.28
C LYS A 115 -1.64 7.22 -25.45
N VAL A 116 -0.88 7.06 -26.54
CA VAL A 116 -0.99 7.94 -27.71
C VAL A 116 -2.23 7.61 -28.54
N ASN A 117 -2.68 6.36 -28.51
CA ASN A 117 -3.76 5.86 -29.35
C ASN A 117 -5.14 5.83 -28.67
N VAL A 118 -5.23 6.09 -27.36
CA VAL A 118 -6.53 6.32 -26.70
C VAL A 118 -7.05 7.70 -27.11
N LYS A 119 -8.15 7.73 -27.85
CA LYS A 119 -8.93 8.95 -28.16
C LYS A 119 -9.95 9.24 -27.07
#